data_AF-A0AAW6D1W1-F1
#
_entry.id   AF-A0AAW6D1W1-F1
#
_cell.length_a   1.000
_cell.length_b   1.000
_cell.length_c   1.000
_cell.angle_alpha   90.00
_cell.angle_beta   90.00
_cell.angle_gamma   90.00
#
_symmetry.space_group_name_H-M   'P 1'
#
loop_
_entity.id
_entity.type
_entity.pdbx_description
1 polymer ?
#
loop_
_entity_poly.entity_id
_entity_poly.type
_entity_poly.pdbx_seq_one_letter_code
_entity_poly.pdbx_strand_id
1 'polypeptide(L)'
;MIYANPSFETEKHTHAFGAMLWWVVSLISMFTVGTGITAIGLCGASVLKITSTFLQDNTVIVLMMFFAVAIIIFFIGLLRFASVLTTSYKFDGNTIIKGTLAVRGGLISKITANTDFEFVRANFDTVRYKKTIYENAVLTGETKRYLKYSSNGRTIKILKIYDSMPDLRIAENTVKKSVASRVIKRTVLVFAILLTLEITDLCIGYAKNDTVNNAISEGNATVENILTENGFKMQKISNSVYLYTKSTADNSRTSKLRIVYDKSGNIDKSEIEMFTESENDVPTLENLLKVFCKTQSTDEFISAVRKQLDGESANAKLTLDNGQVLRLGTSGGYTEVHTSR
;
A
#
# COMPACT_ATOMS: atom_id res chain seq x y z
N MET A 1 23.43 -47.58 -5.63
CA MET A 1 23.04 -46.30 -6.26
C MET A 1 21.70 -45.84 -5.71
N ILE A 2 21.58 -44.58 -5.29
CA ILE A 2 20.40 -44.07 -4.57
C ILE A 2 19.91 -42.78 -5.24
N TYR A 3 18.63 -42.69 -5.54
CA TYR A 3 17.97 -41.48 -6.01
C TYR A 3 17.27 -40.78 -4.86
N ALA A 4 17.39 -39.46 -4.79
CA ALA A 4 16.81 -38.64 -3.75
C ALA A 4 16.01 -37.49 -4.38
N ASN A 5 14.69 -37.54 -4.24
CA ASN A 5 13.73 -36.55 -4.74
C ASN A 5 13.12 -35.74 -3.59
N PRO A 6 12.70 -34.48 -3.81
CA PRO A 6 12.04 -33.69 -2.77
C PRO A 6 10.76 -34.36 -2.24
N SER A 7 10.61 -34.39 -0.91
CA SER A 7 9.48 -34.96 -0.18
C SER A 7 8.93 -33.98 0.86
N PHE A 8 7.63 -33.70 0.78
CA PHE A 8 6.92 -32.90 1.77
C PHE A 8 6.74 -33.65 3.10
N GLU A 9 6.77 -34.98 3.12
CA GLU A 9 6.67 -35.74 4.37
C GLU A 9 7.95 -35.59 5.18
N THR A 10 9.12 -35.75 4.54
CA THR A 10 10.43 -35.47 5.15
C THR A 10 10.51 -34.02 5.66
N GLU A 11 9.95 -33.08 4.90
CA GLU A 11 9.95 -31.67 5.26
C GLU A 11 9.18 -31.35 6.54
N LYS A 12 8.10 -32.08 6.85
CA LYS A 12 7.32 -31.92 8.10
C LYS A 12 8.16 -32.17 9.35
N HIS A 13 9.25 -32.92 9.23
CA HIS A 13 10.18 -33.20 10.34
C HIS A 13 11.32 -32.19 10.39
N THR A 14 11.92 -31.88 9.24
CA THR A 14 13.18 -31.11 9.18
C THR A 14 12.95 -29.61 9.15
N HIS A 15 11.76 -29.18 8.72
CA HIS A 15 11.38 -27.80 8.50
C HIS A 15 12.36 -27.04 7.58
N ALA A 16 12.96 -27.75 6.63
CA ALA A 16 14.03 -27.24 5.78
C ALA A 16 13.58 -26.10 4.84
N PHE A 17 12.29 -26.02 4.46
CA PHE A 17 11.74 -24.86 3.74
C PHE A 17 11.62 -23.59 4.58
N GLY A 18 12.00 -23.60 5.86
CA GLY A 18 11.78 -22.50 6.80
C GLY A 18 11.99 -21.10 6.21
N ALA A 19 13.15 -20.78 5.64
CA ALA A 19 13.37 -19.43 5.07
C ALA A 19 12.65 -19.21 3.72
N MET A 20 12.33 -20.27 2.98
CA MET A 20 11.68 -20.17 1.68
C MET A 20 10.20 -19.85 1.82
N LEU A 21 9.52 -20.34 2.86
CA LEU A 21 8.09 -20.09 3.08
C LEU A 21 7.72 -18.61 3.29
N TRP A 22 8.70 -17.71 3.42
CA TRP A 22 8.44 -16.27 3.47
C TRP A 22 7.76 -15.73 2.22
N TRP A 23 7.90 -16.36 1.04
CA TRP A 23 7.16 -15.89 -0.14
C TRP A 23 5.65 -16.00 0.03
N VAL A 24 5.16 -17.09 0.65
CA VAL A 24 3.73 -17.29 0.94
C VAL A 24 3.27 -16.29 1.98
N VAL A 25 4.07 -16.10 3.03
CA VAL A 25 3.77 -15.13 4.09
C VAL A 25 3.70 -13.73 3.51
N SER A 26 4.68 -13.32 2.69
CA SER A 26 4.69 -12.01 2.03
C SER A 26 3.47 -11.80 1.15
N LEU A 27 3.07 -12.81 0.37
CA LEU A 27 1.85 -12.73 -0.44
C LEU A 27 0.61 -12.52 0.44
N ILE A 28 0.44 -13.31 1.49
CA ILE A 28 -0.71 -13.14 2.40
C ILE A 28 -0.66 -11.77 3.09
N SER A 29 0.52 -11.37 3.56
CA SER A 29 0.73 -10.08 4.23
C SER A 29 0.44 -8.89 3.34
N MET A 30 0.66 -8.95 2.02
CA MET A 30 0.21 -7.91 1.07
C MET A 30 -1.28 -7.64 1.19
N PHE A 31 -2.09 -8.70 1.18
CA PHE A 31 -3.54 -8.57 1.31
C PHE A 31 -3.93 -8.14 2.71
N THR A 32 -3.28 -8.71 3.73
CA THR A 32 -3.56 -8.37 5.13
C THR A 32 -3.30 -6.89 5.44
N VAL A 33 -2.21 -6.31 4.92
CA VAL A 33 -1.91 -4.88 5.07
C VAL A 33 -2.81 -4.04 4.20
N GLY A 34 -2.88 -4.37 2.90
CA GLY A 34 -3.51 -3.49 1.92
C GLY A 34 -5.00 -3.28 2.11
N THR A 35 -5.70 -4.24 2.73
CA THR A 35 -7.15 -4.12 2.97
C THR A 35 -7.55 -4.22 4.43
N GLY A 36 -6.87 -5.05 5.24
CA GLY A 36 -7.28 -5.30 6.62
C GLY A 36 -6.85 -4.21 7.60
N ILE A 37 -5.54 -4.02 7.73
CA ILE A 37 -4.99 -3.14 8.77
C ILE A 37 -5.27 -1.67 8.48
N THR A 38 -5.10 -1.24 7.23
CA THR A 38 -5.45 0.13 6.82
C THR A 38 -6.94 0.43 7.03
N ALA A 39 -7.85 -0.54 6.81
CA ALA A 39 -9.26 -0.33 7.09
C ALA A 39 -9.53 -0.20 8.60
N ILE A 40 -8.88 -1.01 9.44
CA ILE A 40 -8.96 -0.86 10.90
C ILE A 40 -8.46 0.52 11.33
N GLY A 41 -7.35 0.99 10.75
CA GLY A 41 -6.81 2.33 10.93
C GLY A 41 -7.80 3.44 10.63
N LEU A 42 -8.36 3.42 9.41
CA LEU A 42 -9.34 4.41 8.95
C LEU A 42 -10.62 4.40 9.81
N CYS A 43 -11.11 3.22 10.16
CA CYS A 43 -12.25 3.07 11.07
C CYS A 43 -11.92 3.62 12.47
N GLY A 44 -10.74 3.31 12.99
CA GLY A 44 -10.26 3.82 14.28
C GLY A 44 -10.16 5.33 14.30
N ALA A 45 -9.56 5.94 13.28
CA ALA A 45 -9.47 7.38 13.11
C ALA A 45 -10.86 8.03 13.05
N SER A 46 -11.79 7.44 12.30
CA SER A 46 -13.17 7.93 12.21
C SER A 46 -13.91 7.87 13.55
N VAL A 47 -13.87 6.73 14.26
CA VAL A 47 -14.54 6.55 15.56
C VAL A 47 -13.96 7.50 16.61
N LEU A 48 -12.64 7.69 16.61
CA LEU A 48 -11.94 8.58 17.54
C LEU A 48 -11.93 10.06 17.08
N LYS A 49 -12.57 10.37 15.95
CA LYS A 49 -12.61 11.72 15.34
C LYS A 49 -11.22 12.34 15.15
N ILE A 50 -10.25 11.52 14.77
CA ILE A 50 -8.88 11.95 14.48
C ILE A 50 -8.84 12.54 13.06
N THR A 51 -8.36 13.76 12.94
CA THR A 51 -8.37 14.51 11.66
C THR A 51 -7.24 14.09 10.74
N SER A 52 -6.09 13.72 11.28
CA SER A 52 -4.90 13.32 10.52
C SER A 52 -4.04 12.35 11.31
N THR A 53 -3.51 11.34 10.62
CA THR A 53 -2.48 10.42 11.12
C THR A 53 -1.40 10.24 10.06
N PHE A 54 -0.22 9.75 10.44
CA PHE A 54 0.86 9.59 9.46
C PHE A 54 0.49 8.56 8.39
N LEU A 55 -0.11 7.43 8.79
CA LEU A 55 -0.48 6.38 7.85
C LEU A 55 -1.65 6.79 6.95
N GLN A 56 -2.62 7.56 7.46
CA GLN A 56 -3.72 8.10 6.65
C GLN A 56 -3.20 9.13 5.63
N ASP A 57 -2.39 10.10 6.07
CA ASP A 57 -1.83 11.13 5.19
C ASP A 57 -0.95 10.53 4.08
N ASN A 58 -0.27 9.41 4.37
CA ASN A 58 0.71 8.80 3.46
C ASN A 58 0.26 7.43 2.93
N THR A 59 -1.04 7.11 2.96
CA THR A 59 -1.54 5.74 2.69
C THR A 59 -1.04 5.22 1.34
N VAL A 60 -1.07 6.05 0.29
CA VAL A 60 -0.61 5.67 -1.05
C VAL A 60 0.86 5.27 -1.04
N ILE A 61 1.72 6.08 -0.41
CA ILE A 61 3.17 5.86 -0.36
C ILE A 61 3.48 4.62 0.49
N VAL A 62 2.89 4.52 1.68
CA VAL A 62 3.07 3.40 2.61
C VAL A 62 2.67 2.09 1.93
N LEU A 63 1.53 2.09 1.25
CA LEU A 63 1.01 0.94 0.53
C LEU A 63 1.96 0.53 -0.61
N MET A 64 2.42 1.49 -1.42
CA MET A 64 3.39 1.23 -2.49
C MET A 64 4.70 0.64 -1.96
N MET A 65 5.27 1.21 -0.90
CA MET A 65 6.50 0.70 -0.29
C MET A 65 6.32 -0.73 0.24
N PHE A 66 5.20 -1.00 0.90
CA PHE A 66 4.91 -2.32 1.43
C PHE A 66 4.76 -3.36 0.31
N PHE A 67 3.99 -3.03 -0.75
CA PHE A 67 3.87 -3.90 -1.92
C PHE A 67 5.22 -4.15 -2.58
N ALA A 68 6.05 -3.12 -2.78
CA ALA A 68 7.37 -3.28 -3.37
C ALA A 68 8.25 -4.26 -2.58
N VAL A 69 8.35 -4.09 -1.25
CA VAL A 69 9.12 -4.98 -0.38
C VAL A 69 8.56 -6.40 -0.42
N ALA A 70 7.25 -6.55 -0.32
CA ALA A 70 6.62 -7.86 -0.33
C ALA A 70 6.78 -8.58 -1.69
N ILE A 71 6.76 -7.85 -2.81
CA ILE A 71 6.97 -8.40 -4.17
C ILE A 71 8.40 -8.95 -4.28
N ILE A 72 9.38 -8.20 -3.79
CA ILE A 72 10.78 -8.63 -3.78
C ILE A 72 10.95 -9.92 -2.97
N ILE A 73 10.40 -9.98 -1.75
CA ILE A 73 10.48 -11.18 -0.90
C ILE A 73 9.73 -12.35 -1.56
N PHE A 74 8.57 -12.09 -2.18
CA PHE A 74 7.80 -13.08 -2.91
C PHE A 74 8.62 -13.75 -4.01
N PHE A 75 9.19 -12.98 -4.94
CA PHE A 75 9.95 -13.54 -6.06
C PHE A 75 11.22 -14.26 -5.60
N ILE A 76 11.98 -13.69 -4.66
CA ILE A 76 13.19 -14.33 -4.14
C ILE A 76 12.86 -15.67 -3.48
N GLY A 77 11.82 -15.71 -2.64
CA GLY A 77 11.44 -16.94 -1.96
C GLY A 77 10.82 -17.96 -2.92
N LEU A 78 9.98 -17.54 -3.87
CA LEU A 78 9.35 -18.41 -4.86
C LEU A 78 10.39 -19.05 -5.78
N LEU A 79 11.34 -18.28 -6.31
CA LEU A 79 12.40 -18.80 -7.17
C LEU A 79 13.30 -19.80 -6.44
N ARG A 80 13.65 -19.52 -5.18
CA ARG A 80 14.42 -20.47 -4.35
C ARG A 80 13.63 -21.74 -4.07
N PHE A 81 12.35 -21.61 -3.75
CA PHE A 81 11.46 -22.75 -3.52
C PHE A 81 11.31 -23.63 -4.77
N ALA A 82 11.03 -23.00 -5.91
CA ALA A 82 10.94 -23.65 -7.22
C ALA A 82 12.24 -24.37 -7.60
N SER A 83 13.38 -23.71 -7.45
CA SER A 83 14.70 -24.28 -7.77
C SER A 83 14.98 -25.55 -6.95
N VAL A 84 14.60 -25.55 -5.68
CA VAL A 84 14.77 -26.71 -4.80
C VAL A 84 13.85 -27.85 -5.20
N LEU A 85 12.57 -27.57 -5.44
CA LEU A 85 11.60 -28.61 -5.80
C LEU A 85 11.77 -29.19 -7.21
N THR A 86 12.51 -28.51 -8.07
CA THR A 86 12.86 -29.00 -9.42
C THR A 86 14.25 -29.61 -9.48
N THR A 87 14.96 -29.68 -8.35
CA THR A 87 16.25 -30.36 -8.23
C THR A 87 16.02 -31.74 -7.61
N SER A 88 16.81 -32.73 -8.04
CA SER A 88 16.92 -34.05 -7.42
C SER A 88 18.40 -34.44 -7.38
N TYR A 89 18.73 -35.44 -6.56
CA TYR A 89 20.10 -35.92 -6.41
C TYR A 89 20.18 -37.42 -6.69
N LYS A 90 21.33 -37.85 -7.20
CA LYS A 90 21.72 -39.25 -7.33
C LYS A 90 23.06 -39.43 -6.61
N PHE A 91 23.10 -40.40 -5.70
CA PHE A 91 24.28 -40.78 -4.93
C PHE A 91 24.83 -42.10 -5.47
N ASP A 92 26.09 -42.08 -5.87
CA ASP A 92 26.79 -43.24 -6.41
C ASP A 92 28.21 -43.31 -5.83
N GLY A 93 28.35 -44.08 -4.74
CA GLY A 93 29.56 -44.09 -3.91
C GLY A 93 29.88 -42.68 -3.40
N ASN A 94 31.10 -42.21 -3.66
CA ASN A 94 31.55 -40.86 -3.30
C ASN A 94 31.20 -39.80 -4.37
N THR A 95 30.32 -40.12 -5.33
CA THR A 95 29.88 -39.18 -6.36
C THR A 95 28.46 -38.71 -6.07
N ILE A 96 28.27 -37.39 -6.04
CA ILE A 96 26.96 -36.75 -5.97
C ILE A 96 26.64 -36.13 -7.32
N ILE A 97 25.52 -36.52 -7.92
CA ILE A 97 25.01 -35.93 -9.15
C ILE A 97 23.79 -35.08 -8.78
N LYS A 98 23.89 -33.78 -9.01
CA LYS A 98 22.77 -32.84 -8.88
C LYS A 98 22.08 -32.70 -10.23
N GLY A 99 20.82 -33.10 -10.32
CA GLY A 99 20.00 -32.93 -11.52
C GLY A 99 18.95 -31.84 -11.31
N THR A 100 18.85 -30.87 -12.21
CA THR A 100 17.73 -29.92 -12.26
C THR A 100 16.85 -30.22 -13.46
N LEU A 101 15.56 -30.40 -13.24
CA LEU A 101 14.58 -30.75 -14.28
C LEU A 101 14.45 -29.61 -15.30
N ALA A 102 14.89 -29.86 -16.54
CA ALA A 102 15.03 -28.87 -17.60
C ALA A 102 13.90 -28.89 -18.64
N VAL A 103 12.95 -29.83 -18.54
CA VAL A 103 11.88 -30.07 -19.53
C VAL A 103 11.00 -28.83 -19.76
N ARG A 104 10.43 -28.68 -20.96
CA ARG A 104 9.39 -27.68 -21.25
C ARG A 104 8.11 -28.03 -20.48
N GLY A 105 7.55 -27.07 -19.75
CA GLY A 105 6.32 -27.25 -18.96
C GLY A 105 6.16 -26.17 -17.88
N GLY A 106 4.94 -26.02 -17.36
CA GLY A 106 4.65 -25.08 -16.27
C GLY A 106 5.31 -25.48 -14.95
N LEU A 107 5.58 -24.51 -14.06
CA LEU A 107 6.29 -24.74 -12.79
C LEU A 107 5.63 -25.86 -11.95
N ILE A 108 4.31 -25.86 -11.84
CA ILE A 108 3.55 -26.85 -11.07
C ILE A 108 3.81 -28.26 -11.60
N SER A 109 3.69 -28.46 -12.92
CA SER A 109 3.94 -29.77 -13.55
C SER A 109 5.35 -30.30 -13.28
N LYS A 110 6.37 -29.40 -13.27
CA LYS A 110 7.76 -29.76 -12.96
C LYS A 110 7.93 -30.18 -11.51
N ILE A 111 7.32 -29.44 -10.59
CA ILE A 111 7.34 -29.77 -9.17
C ILE A 111 6.68 -31.13 -8.94
N THR A 112 5.45 -31.31 -9.45
CA THR A 112 4.69 -32.57 -9.31
C THR A 112 5.49 -33.77 -9.82
N ALA A 113 6.06 -33.67 -11.02
CA ALA A 113 6.87 -34.72 -11.59
C ALA A 113 8.14 -35.00 -10.77
N ASN A 114 8.82 -33.95 -10.30
CA ASN A 114 10.07 -34.11 -9.56
C ASN A 114 9.86 -34.54 -8.10
N THR A 115 8.65 -34.42 -7.55
CA THR A 115 8.28 -35.00 -6.25
C THR A 115 7.86 -36.47 -6.33
N ASP A 116 7.63 -37.01 -7.52
CA ASP A 116 7.33 -38.42 -7.74
C ASP A 116 8.62 -39.23 -7.89
N PHE A 117 8.82 -40.19 -7.00
CA PHE A 117 10.02 -41.04 -6.99
C PHE A 117 10.18 -41.86 -8.27
N GLU A 118 9.09 -42.46 -8.77
CA GLU A 118 9.15 -43.31 -9.96
C GLU A 118 9.49 -42.49 -11.22
N PHE A 119 8.93 -41.27 -11.30
CA PHE A 119 9.30 -40.33 -12.35
C PHE A 119 10.80 -39.99 -12.30
N VAL A 120 11.33 -39.62 -11.13
CA VAL A 120 12.75 -39.28 -10.97
C VAL A 120 13.61 -40.48 -11.34
N ARG A 121 13.32 -41.67 -10.81
CA ARG A 121 14.08 -42.89 -11.10
C ARG A 121 14.16 -43.21 -12.59
N ALA A 122 13.05 -43.08 -13.32
CA ALA A 122 12.99 -43.37 -14.75
C ALA A 122 13.64 -42.28 -15.62
N ASN A 123 13.61 -41.02 -15.20
CA ASN A 123 13.96 -39.89 -16.06
C ASN A 123 15.26 -39.18 -15.68
N PHE A 124 15.78 -39.35 -14.45
CA PHE A 124 16.95 -38.63 -13.94
C PHE A 124 18.15 -38.78 -14.85
N ASP A 125 18.37 -39.99 -15.37
CA ASP A 125 19.54 -40.25 -16.21
C ASP A 125 19.42 -39.77 -17.66
N THR A 126 18.25 -39.28 -18.08
CA THR A 126 17.98 -38.80 -19.43
C THR A 126 18.31 -37.32 -19.64
N VAL A 127 18.16 -36.82 -20.88
CA VAL A 127 18.29 -35.39 -21.24
C VAL A 127 17.26 -34.47 -20.54
N ARG A 128 16.26 -35.04 -19.86
CA ARG A 128 15.26 -34.27 -19.10
C ARG A 128 15.87 -33.52 -17.92
N TYR A 129 17.00 -33.96 -17.40
CA TYR A 129 17.72 -33.31 -16.31
C TYR A 129 19.02 -32.69 -16.78
N LYS A 130 19.23 -31.42 -16.43
CA LYS A 130 20.54 -30.77 -16.51
C LYS A 130 21.35 -31.16 -15.27
N LYS A 131 22.48 -31.83 -15.47
CA LYS A 131 23.26 -32.43 -14.38
C LYS A 131 24.54 -31.64 -14.07
N THR A 132 24.92 -31.64 -12.80
CA THR A 132 26.24 -31.25 -12.31
C THR A 132 26.78 -32.39 -11.46
N ILE A 133 28.01 -32.83 -11.76
CA ILE A 133 28.66 -33.97 -11.11
C ILE A 133 29.66 -33.43 -10.09
N TYR A 134 29.66 -34.03 -8.90
CA TYR A 134 30.58 -33.76 -7.81
C TYR A 134 31.24 -35.05 -7.37
N GLU A 135 32.49 -35.23 -7.73
CA GLU A 135 33.29 -36.41 -7.40
C GLU A 135 33.97 -36.26 -6.04
N ASN A 136 34.36 -37.37 -5.41
CA ASN A 136 35.03 -37.40 -4.09
C ASN A 136 34.29 -36.58 -3.03
N ALA A 137 32.96 -36.59 -3.08
CA ALA A 137 32.10 -35.88 -2.16
C ALA A 137 32.07 -36.59 -0.80
N VAL A 138 32.52 -35.90 0.24
CA VAL A 138 32.55 -36.40 1.62
C VAL A 138 31.67 -35.52 2.49
N LEU A 139 30.84 -36.13 3.35
CA LEU A 139 30.04 -35.40 4.32
C LEU A 139 30.97 -34.71 5.34
N THR A 140 30.90 -33.39 5.44
CA THR A 140 31.73 -32.59 6.35
C THR A 140 30.95 -31.94 7.47
N GLY A 141 29.62 -31.99 7.43
CA GLY A 141 28.81 -31.53 8.54
C GLY A 141 27.31 -31.56 8.27
N GLU A 142 26.57 -31.41 9.34
CA GLU A 142 25.12 -31.50 9.36
C GLU A 142 24.53 -30.34 10.15
N THR A 143 23.42 -29.79 9.65
CA THR A 143 22.61 -28.84 10.40
C THR A 143 21.17 -29.34 10.46
N LYS A 144 20.32 -28.63 11.20
CA LYS A 144 18.87 -28.90 11.20
C LYS A 144 18.25 -28.91 9.80
N ARG A 145 18.76 -28.11 8.85
CA ARG A 145 18.11 -27.87 7.55
C ARG A 145 18.84 -28.43 6.35
N TYR A 146 20.14 -28.67 6.44
CA TYR A 146 20.95 -29.12 5.32
C TYR A 146 22.11 -30.01 5.76
N LEU A 147 22.53 -30.89 4.86
CA LEU A 147 23.78 -31.64 4.90
C LEU A 147 24.84 -30.90 4.08
N LYS A 148 26.07 -30.85 4.58
CA LYS A 148 27.22 -30.23 3.92
C LYS A 148 28.17 -31.32 3.42
N TYR A 149 28.43 -31.33 2.13
CA TYR A 149 29.46 -32.16 1.53
C TYR A 149 30.62 -31.29 1.04
N SER A 150 31.85 -31.79 1.12
CA SER A 150 33.02 -31.22 0.45
C SER A 150 33.38 -32.10 -0.73
N SER A 151 33.57 -31.51 -1.90
CA SER A 151 33.99 -32.18 -3.13
C SER A 151 35.02 -31.30 -3.81
N ASN A 152 36.27 -31.76 -3.90
CA ASN A 152 37.38 -31.08 -4.57
C ASN A 152 37.49 -29.57 -4.21
N GLY A 153 37.42 -29.25 -2.91
CA GLY A 153 37.49 -27.87 -2.39
C GLY A 153 36.18 -27.06 -2.48
N ARG A 154 35.10 -27.62 -3.03
CA ARG A 154 33.77 -26.99 -3.10
C ARG A 154 32.84 -27.54 -2.03
N THR A 155 32.09 -26.63 -1.38
CA THR A 155 31.04 -27.02 -0.43
C THR A 155 29.68 -27.14 -1.14
N ILE A 156 29.03 -28.29 -0.97
CA ILE A 156 27.68 -28.58 -1.47
C ILE A 156 26.73 -28.59 -0.27
N LYS A 157 25.69 -27.77 -0.30
CA LYS A 157 24.64 -27.75 0.72
C LYS A 157 23.36 -28.37 0.16
N ILE A 158 23.00 -29.55 0.65
CA ILE A 158 21.78 -30.26 0.25
C ILE A 158 20.75 -30.14 1.37
N LEU A 159 19.58 -29.58 1.06
CA LEU A 159 18.50 -29.44 2.04
C LEU A 159 18.00 -30.81 2.50
N LYS A 160 17.63 -30.93 3.77
CA LYS A 160 17.03 -32.14 4.32
C LYS A 160 15.54 -32.25 3.97
N ILE A 161 15.25 -32.29 2.68
CA ILE A 161 13.91 -32.52 2.15
C ILE A 161 13.87 -33.71 1.19
N TYR A 162 15.03 -34.23 0.80
CA TYR A 162 15.11 -35.31 -0.17
C TYR A 162 14.98 -36.63 0.56
N ASP A 163 14.00 -37.42 0.16
CA ASP A 163 13.79 -38.74 0.75
C ASP A 163 14.91 -39.69 0.28
N SER A 164 15.10 -40.80 1.00
CA SER A 164 16.11 -41.83 0.69
C SER A 164 17.57 -41.35 0.69
N MET A 165 17.87 -40.15 1.18
CA MET A 165 19.23 -39.61 1.19
C MET A 165 20.11 -40.37 2.21
N PRO A 166 21.29 -40.90 1.83
CA PRO A 166 22.02 -41.89 2.65
C PRO A 166 22.42 -41.43 4.06
N ASP A 167 22.72 -40.14 4.22
CA ASP A 167 23.14 -39.55 5.51
C ASP A 167 22.00 -38.84 6.25
N LEU A 168 20.76 -38.95 5.77
CA LEU A 168 19.63 -38.26 6.37
C LEU A 168 19.20 -38.93 7.67
N ARG A 169 19.36 -38.21 8.78
CA ARG A 169 18.89 -38.64 10.10
C ARG A 169 17.68 -37.81 10.52
N ILE A 170 16.57 -38.48 10.80
CA ILE A 170 15.36 -37.89 11.38
C ILE A 170 15.22 -38.45 12.79
N ALA A 171 15.25 -37.58 13.80
CA ALA A 171 15.02 -38.01 15.17
C ALA A 171 13.55 -38.42 15.35
N GLU A 172 13.29 -39.61 15.88
CA GLU A 172 11.95 -40.17 16.07
C GLU A 172 11.01 -39.24 16.85
N ASN A 173 11.55 -38.50 17.83
CA ASN A 173 10.79 -37.56 18.67
C ASN A 173 10.57 -36.17 18.03
N THR A 174 10.87 -36.00 16.74
CA THR A 174 10.70 -34.70 16.09
C THR A 174 9.21 -34.42 15.84
N VAL A 175 8.69 -33.37 16.48
CA VAL A 175 7.30 -32.92 16.30
C VAL A 175 7.04 -32.58 14.82
N LYS A 176 6.18 -33.37 14.17
CA LYS A 176 5.70 -33.10 12.81
C LYS A 176 4.96 -31.76 12.77
N LYS A 177 5.37 -30.82 11.91
CA LYS A 177 4.60 -29.59 11.66
C LYS A 177 4.35 -29.39 10.18
N SER A 178 3.08 -29.19 9.83
CA SER A 178 2.69 -28.86 8.47
C SER A 178 3.30 -27.53 8.02
N VAL A 179 3.54 -27.41 6.71
CA VAL A 179 3.92 -26.16 6.06
C VAL A 179 2.87 -25.08 6.37
N ALA A 180 1.58 -25.43 6.25
CA ALA A 180 0.47 -24.52 6.52
C ALA A 180 0.52 -23.92 7.94
N SER A 181 0.73 -24.74 8.98
CA SER A 181 0.81 -24.25 10.36
C SER A 181 1.95 -23.23 10.56
N ARG A 182 3.10 -23.45 9.90
CA ARG A 182 4.24 -22.51 9.97
C ARG A 182 3.97 -21.21 9.21
N VAL A 183 3.27 -21.28 8.08
CA VAL A 183 2.83 -20.08 7.34
C VAL A 183 1.87 -19.27 8.20
N ILE A 184 0.80 -19.89 8.72
CA ILE A 184 -0.21 -19.21 9.56
C ILE A 184 0.43 -18.50 10.74
N LYS A 185 1.32 -19.16 11.50
CA LYS A 185 1.98 -18.55 12.65
C LYS A 185 2.80 -17.30 12.29
N ARG A 186 3.43 -17.29 11.12
CA ARG A 186 4.19 -16.13 10.65
C ARG A 186 3.30 -15.02 10.14
N THR A 187 2.23 -15.37 9.43
CA THR A 187 1.22 -14.40 9.00
C THR A 187 0.61 -13.68 10.21
N VAL A 188 0.23 -14.43 11.26
CA VAL A 188 -0.29 -13.85 12.52
C VAL A 188 0.73 -12.94 13.17
N LEU A 189 2.01 -13.32 13.21
CA LEU A 189 3.08 -12.47 13.73
C LEU A 189 3.20 -11.16 12.94
N VAL A 190 3.20 -11.23 11.61
CA VAL A 190 3.27 -10.06 10.74
C VAL A 190 2.05 -9.15 10.95
N PHE A 191 0.85 -9.74 11.02
CA PHE A 191 -0.38 -9.01 11.34
C PHE A 191 -0.28 -8.28 12.68
N ALA A 192 0.18 -8.94 13.74
CA ALA A 192 0.30 -8.34 15.06
C ALA A 192 1.27 -7.14 15.06
N ILE A 193 2.44 -7.27 14.41
CA ILE A 193 3.42 -6.17 14.30
C ILE A 193 2.80 -4.96 13.62
N LEU A 194 2.12 -5.17 12.49
CA LEU A 194 1.54 -4.09 11.71
C LEU A 194 0.33 -3.47 12.42
N LEU A 195 -0.47 -4.27 13.13
CA LEU A 195 -1.55 -3.76 13.98
C LEU A 195 -0.99 -2.89 15.11
N THR A 196 0.11 -3.28 15.74
CA THR A 196 0.77 -2.45 16.76
C THR A 196 1.25 -1.12 16.18
N LEU A 197 1.80 -1.12 14.95
CA LEU A 197 2.19 0.12 14.27
C LEU A 197 0.98 1.03 14.00
N GLU A 198 -0.13 0.47 13.53
CA GLU A 198 -1.37 1.21 13.28
C GLU A 198 -1.94 1.83 14.57
N ILE A 199 -2.01 1.05 15.65
CA ILE A 199 -2.46 1.54 16.97
C ILE A 199 -1.53 2.66 17.45
N THR A 200 -0.22 2.52 17.26
CA THR A 200 0.75 3.55 17.64
C THR A 200 0.52 4.84 16.84
N ASP A 201 0.30 4.74 15.53
CA ASP A 201 -0.02 5.89 14.68
C ASP A 201 -1.31 6.59 15.12
N LEU A 202 -2.37 5.83 15.41
CA LEU A 202 -3.62 6.35 15.96
C LEU A 202 -3.41 7.08 17.29
N CYS A 203 -2.61 6.52 18.21
CA CYS A 203 -2.30 7.17 19.48
C CYS A 203 -1.57 8.51 19.27
N ILE A 204 -0.62 8.58 18.33
CA ILE A 204 0.10 9.81 18.01
C ILE A 204 -0.85 10.84 17.37
N GLY A 205 -1.69 10.40 16.43
CA GLY A 205 -2.70 11.26 15.79
C GLY A 205 -3.68 11.81 16.81
N TYR A 206 -4.19 10.96 17.71
CA TYR A 206 -5.08 11.36 18.79
C TYR A 206 -4.45 12.41 19.71
N ALA A 207 -3.19 12.19 20.14
CA ALA A 207 -2.49 13.13 21.02
C ALA A 207 -2.25 14.52 20.39
N LYS A 208 -2.19 14.61 19.06
CA LYS A 208 -2.01 15.88 18.33
C LYS A 208 -3.33 16.46 17.78
N ASN A 209 -4.45 15.77 17.97
CA ASN A 209 -5.69 16.06 17.27
C ASN A 209 -6.22 17.45 17.61
N ASP A 210 -6.17 17.85 18.88
CA ASP A 210 -6.65 19.16 19.32
C ASP A 210 -5.83 20.30 18.71
N THR A 211 -4.51 20.16 18.65
CA THR A 211 -3.63 21.14 17.99
C THR A 211 -3.98 21.31 16.52
N VAL A 212 -4.21 20.22 15.80
CA VAL A 212 -4.59 20.26 14.38
C VAL A 212 -5.97 20.89 14.21
N ASN A 213 -6.94 20.49 15.04
CA ASN A 213 -8.31 21.02 14.97
C ASN A 213 -8.36 22.51 15.30
N ASN A 214 -7.55 22.98 16.25
CA ASN A 214 -7.45 24.39 16.59
C ASN A 214 -6.86 25.19 15.43
N ALA A 215 -5.76 24.73 14.82
CA ALA A 215 -5.18 25.40 13.66
C ALA A 215 -6.18 25.53 12.50
N ILE A 216 -6.96 24.47 12.22
CA ILE A 216 -8.02 24.52 11.20
C ILE A 216 -9.13 25.50 11.60
N SER A 217 -9.59 25.45 12.85
CA SER A 217 -10.64 26.36 13.31
C SER A 217 -10.20 27.82 13.26
N GLU A 218 -8.94 28.11 13.60
CA GLU A 218 -8.34 29.44 13.50
C GLU A 218 -8.24 29.89 12.03
N GLY A 219 -7.78 29.00 11.13
CA GLY A 219 -7.75 29.26 9.69
C GLY A 219 -9.13 29.54 9.09
N ASN A 220 -10.18 28.90 9.63
CA ASN A 220 -11.56 29.10 9.19
C ASN A 220 -12.20 30.40 9.73
N ALA A 221 -11.76 30.89 10.88
CA ALA A 221 -12.40 32.01 11.57
C ALA A 221 -12.51 33.28 10.69
N THR A 222 -11.47 33.59 9.90
CA THR A 222 -11.51 34.76 9.00
C THR A 222 -12.57 34.60 7.91
N VAL A 223 -12.67 33.41 7.31
CA VAL A 223 -13.67 33.14 6.25
C VAL A 223 -15.08 33.10 6.84
N GLU A 224 -15.24 32.50 8.02
CA GLU A 224 -16.51 32.46 8.73
C GLU A 224 -17.03 33.86 9.03
N ASN A 225 -16.20 34.77 9.54
CA ASN A 225 -16.62 36.14 9.81
C ASN A 225 -17.09 36.84 8.54
N ILE A 226 -16.30 36.78 7.46
CA ILE A 226 -16.67 37.41 6.18
C ILE A 226 -18.01 36.88 5.66
N LEU A 227 -18.21 35.55 5.69
CA LEU A 227 -19.39 34.93 5.10
C LEU A 227 -20.64 35.09 5.96
N THR A 228 -20.53 34.93 7.29
CA THR A 228 -21.67 35.01 8.20
C THR A 228 -22.22 36.43 8.32
N GLU A 229 -21.35 37.46 8.33
CA GLU A 229 -21.76 38.87 8.26
C GLU A 229 -22.57 39.19 6.99
N ASN A 230 -22.36 38.42 5.92
CA ASN A 230 -23.01 38.60 4.62
C ASN A 230 -24.13 37.58 4.34
N GLY A 231 -24.65 36.95 5.40
CA GLY A 231 -25.87 36.12 5.36
C GLY A 231 -25.66 34.67 4.93
N PHE A 232 -24.42 34.19 4.81
CA PHE A 232 -24.16 32.77 4.61
C PHE A 232 -24.33 31.99 5.90
N LYS A 233 -24.92 30.79 5.79
CA LYS A 233 -24.98 29.81 6.86
C LYS A 233 -23.80 28.87 6.79
N MET A 234 -23.10 28.68 7.91
CA MET A 234 -21.99 27.74 8.04
C MET A 234 -22.49 26.37 8.49
N GLN A 235 -21.95 25.32 7.88
CA GLN A 235 -22.09 23.93 8.29
C GLN A 235 -20.72 23.27 8.33
N LYS A 236 -20.31 22.80 9.50
CA LYS A 236 -19.11 21.97 9.66
C LYS A 236 -19.41 20.55 9.19
N ILE A 237 -18.84 20.14 8.05
CA ILE A 237 -19.01 18.80 7.47
C ILE A 237 -18.07 17.80 8.13
N SER A 238 -16.83 18.23 8.40
CA SER A 238 -15.85 17.47 9.18
C SER A 238 -14.89 18.44 9.87
N ASN A 239 -13.88 17.92 10.58
CA ASN A 239 -12.88 18.78 11.21
C ASN A 239 -12.07 19.61 10.20
N SER A 240 -11.89 19.14 8.97
CA SER A 240 -11.13 19.83 7.92
C SER A 240 -12.02 20.44 6.83
N VAL A 241 -13.35 20.27 6.88
CA VAL A 241 -14.24 20.68 5.79
C VAL A 241 -15.41 21.49 6.31
N TYR A 242 -15.54 22.69 5.78
CA TYR A 242 -16.61 23.64 6.08
C TYR A 242 -17.40 23.93 4.81
N LEU A 243 -18.73 24.00 4.94
CA LEU A 243 -19.64 24.35 3.87
C LEU A 243 -20.38 25.63 4.24
N TYR A 244 -20.40 26.59 3.33
CA TYR A 244 -21.13 27.84 3.45
C TYR A 244 -22.19 27.94 2.37
N THR A 245 -23.41 28.30 2.75
CA THR A 245 -24.53 28.42 1.81
C THR A 245 -25.34 29.68 2.00
N LYS A 246 -25.73 30.33 0.90
CA LYS A 246 -26.66 31.47 0.86
C LYS A 246 -27.58 31.33 -0.34
N SER A 247 -28.89 31.38 -0.13
CA SER A 247 -29.86 31.42 -1.23
C SER A 247 -29.90 32.82 -1.85
N THR A 248 -30.18 32.90 -3.15
CA THR A 248 -30.54 34.16 -3.81
C THR A 248 -31.82 34.73 -3.21
N ALA A 249 -32.07 36.03 -3.39
CA ALA A 249 -33.23 36.70 -2.81
C ALA A 249 -34.57 36.08 -3.22
N ASP A 250 -34.65 35.55 -4.44
CA ASP A 250 -35.82 34.85 -5.00
C ASP A 250 -35.85 33.34 -4.68
N ASN A 251 -34.83 32.81 -3.99
CA ASN A 251 -34.60 31.40 -3.71
C ASN A 251 -34.47 30.48 -4.94
N SER A 252 -34.20 31.02 -6.13
CA SER A 252 -34.01 30.20 -7.34
C SER A 252 -32.66 29.48 -7.37
N ARG A 253 -31.65 30.02 -6.68
CA ARG A 253 -30.28 29.48 -6.63
C ARG A 253 -29.73 29.51 -5.20
N THR A 254 -28.64 28.77 -4.99
CA THR A 254 -27.93 28.72 -3.72
C THR A 254 -26.43 28.76 -3.97
N SER A 255 -25.78 29.82 -3.53
CA SER A 255 -24.33 29.91 -3.46
C SER A 255 -23.80 28.84 -2.51
N LYS A 256 -22.77 28.10 -2.92
CA LYS A 256 -22.10 27.05 -2.17
C LYS A 256 -20.59 27.28 -2.16
N LEU A 257 -20.03 27.40 -0.97
CA LEU A 257 -18.59 27.47 -0.74
C LEU A 257 -18.18 26.30 0.13
N ARG A 258 -17.51 25.30 -0.45
CA ARG A 258 -16.93 24.20 0.32
C ARG A 258 -15.42 24.43 0.43
N ILE A 259 -14.94 24.58 1.65
CA ILE A 259 -13.53 24.85 1.94
C ILE A 259 -12.95 23.68 2.69
N VAL A 260 -11.80 23.20 2.21
CA VAL A 260 -10.99 22.12 2.78
C VAL A 260 -9.70 22.73 3.30
N TYR A 261 -9.42 22.48 4.57
CA TYR A 261 -8.23 22.95 5.25
C TYR A 261 -7.19 21.83 5.38
N ASP A 262 -5.91 22.18 5.21
CA ASP A 262 -4.80 21.31 5.56
C ASP A 262 -4.63 21.24 7.09
N LYS A 263 -3.73 20.36 7.55
CA LYS A 263 -3.43 20.17 8.98
C LYS A 263 -2.78 21.37 9.67
N SER A 264 -2.31 22.35 8.91
CA SER A 264 -1.74 23.61 9.38
C SER A 264 -2.78 24.73 9.42
N GLY A 265 -4.02 24.45 9.01
CA GLY A 265 -5.10 25.44 8.95
C GLY A 265 -5.06 26.33 7.72
N ASN A 266 -4.28 26.00 6.69
CA ASN A 266 -4.31 26.71 5.41
C ASN A 266 -5.40 26.11 4.51
N ILE A 267 -5.89 26.91 3.56
CA ILE A 267 -6.86 26.47 2.58
C ILE A 267 -6.14 25.59 1.54
N ASP A 268 -6.40 24.29 1.60
CA ASP A 268 -5.88 23.31 0.65
C ASP A 268 -6.72 23.33 -0.63
N LYS A 269 -8.05 23.27 -0.48
CA LYS A 269 -8.99 23.27 -1.60
C LYS A 269 -10.23 24.12 -1.29
N SER A 270 -10.70 24.85 -2.28
CA SER A 270 -11.99 25.54 -2.29
C SER A 270 -12.80 25.08 -3.50
N GLU A 271 -14.06 24.76 -3.27
CA GLU A 271 -15.06 24.53 -4.31
C GLU A 271 -16.07 25.67 -4.18
N ILE A 272 -16.01 26.61 -5.12
CA ILE A 272 -16.75 27.86 -5.07
C ILE A 272 -17.81 27.82 -6.18
N GLU A 273 -19.04 28.17 -5.82
CA GLU A 273 -20.15 28.52 -6.69
C GLU A 273 -20.90 29.65 -5.99
N MET A 274 -20.67 30.90 -6.39
CA MET A 274 -21.22 32.07 -5.73
C MET A 274 -21.97 32.94 -6.72
N PHE A 275 -23.22 33.26 -6.40
CA PHE A 275 -24.06 34.18 -7.15
C PHE A 275 -23.97 35.57 -6.53
N THR A 276 -23.63 36.57 -7.35
CA THR A 276 -23.57 37.99 -6.99
C THR A 276 -24.79 38.66 -7.62
N GLU A 277 -25.70 39.19 -6.79
CA GLU A 277 -26.99 39.72 -7.25
C GLU A 277 -26.93 41.24 -7.44
N SER A 278 -26.03 41.92 -6.73
CA SER A 278 -25.88 43.37 -6.78
C SER A 278 -24.48 43.85 -6.41
N GLU A 279 -24.21 45.13 -6.62
CA GLU A 279 -22.95 45.78 -6.18
C GLU A 279 -22.72 45.64 -4.66
N ASN A 280 -23.78 45.48 -3.86
CA ASN A 280 -23.67 45.28 -2.41
C ASN A 280 -23.03 43.92 -2.03
N ASP A 281 -23.03 42.94 -2.94
CA ASP A 281 -22.41 41.63 -2.71
C ASP A 281 -20.92 41.61 -3.09
N VAL A 282 -20.45 42.59 -3.87
CA VAL A 282 -19.06 42.68 -4.35
C VAL A 282 -18.03 42.79 -3.21
N PRO A 283 -18.25 43.58 -2.14
CA PRO A 283 -17.32 43.64 -1.01
C PRO A 283 -17.08 42.29 -0.32
N THR A 284 -18.10 41.42 -0.26
CA THR A 284 -17.94 40.06 0.28
C THR A 284 -16.96 39.26 -0.56
N LEU A 285 -17.12 39.30 -1.88
CA LEU A 285 -16.23 38.62 -2.82
C LEU A 285 -14.81 39.19 -2.74
N GLU A 286 -14.64 40.51 -2.74
CA GLU A 286 -13.34 41.16 -2.59
C GLU A 286 -12.61 40.70 -1.32
N ASN A 287 -13.30 40.66 -0.18
CA ASN A 287 -12.70 40.23 1.08
C ASN A 287 -12.35 38.74 1.10
N LEU A 288 -13.17 37.89 0.48
CA LEU A 288 -12.83 36.47 0.29
C LEU A 288 -11.60 36.28 -0.59
N LEU A 289 -11.49 37.02 -1.69
CA LEU A 289 -10.34 36.92 -2.58
C LEU A 289 -9.04 37.32 -1.88
N LYS A 290 -9.05 38.27 -0.94
CA LYS A 290 -7.88 38.58 -0.10
C LYS A 290 -7.43 37.41 0.77
N VAL A 291 -8.34 36.48 1.10
CA VAL A 291 -8.00 35.25 1.84
C VAL A 291 -7.47 34.17 0.89
N PHE A 292 -8.12 33.98 -0.27
CA PHE A 292 -7.79 32.93 -1.23
C PHE A 292 -6.60 33.25 -2.15
N CYS A 293 -6.27 34.53 -2.33
CA CYS A 293 -5.30 35.03 -3.29
C CYS A 293 -4.52 36.21 -2.69
N LYS A 294 -3.58 35.89 -1.80
CA LYS A 294 -2.71 36.89 -1.14
C LYS A 294 -1.57 37.36 -2.05
N THR A 295 -1.24 36.56 -3.07
CA THR A 295 -0.03 36.76 -3.88
C THR A 295 -0.27 37.50 -5.20
N GLN A 296 -1.51 37.64 -5.65
CA GLN A 296 -1.85 38.30 -6.93
C GLN A 296 -2.87 39.43 -6.71
N SER A 297 -2.88 40.41 -7.61
CA SER A 297 -3.94 41.44 -7.60
C SER A 297 -5.26 40.82 -8.05
N THR A 298 -6.33 41.21 -7.36
CA THR A 298 -7.70 40.78 -7.63
C THR A 298 -8.50 41.84 -8.41
N ASP A 299 -7.89 43.00 -8.70
CA ASP A 299 -8.60 44.21 -9.16
C ASP A 299 -9.24 44.01 -10.55
N GLU A 300 -8.50 43.39 -11.48
CA GLU A 300 -9.02 43.09 -12.82
C GLU A 300 -10.21 42.12 -12.76
N PHE A 301 -10.13 41.11 -11.90
CA PHE A 301 -11.20 40.13 -11.72
C PHE A 301 -12.45 40.80 -11.17
N ILE A 302 -12.31 41.62 -10.13
CA ILE A 302 -13.42 42.35 -9.52
C ILE A 302 -14.02 43.39 -10.48
N SER A 303 -13.19 44.08 -11.27
CA SER A 303 -13.68 44.99 -12.32
C SER A 303 -14.53 44.25 -13.35
N ALA A 304 -14.15 43.03 -13.73
CA ALA A 304 -14.96 42.20 -14.62
C ALA A 304 -16.29 41.78 -13.99
N VAL A 305 -16.31 41.46 -12.68
CA VAL A 305 -17.56 41.17 -11.96
C VAL A 305 -18.52 42.36 -12.02
N ARG A 306 -18.04 43.58 -11.74
CA ARG A 306 -18.84 44.81 -11.80
C ARG A 306 -19.42 45.05 -13.18
N LYS A 307 -18.60 44.97 -14.24
CA LYS A 307 -19.07 45.07 -15.63
C LYS A 307 -20.21 44.10 -15.94
N GLN A 308 -20.09 42.88 -15.43
CA GLN A 308 -21.13 41.87 -15.66
C GLN A 308 -22.43 42.16 -14.88
N LEU A 309 -22.34 42.72 -13.68
CA LEU A 309 -23.51 43.22 -12.93
C LEU A 309 -24.18 44.40 -13.66
N ASP A 310 -23.41 45.24 -14.35
CA ASP A 310 -23.90 46.33 -15.19
C ASP A 310 -24.52 45.84 -16.53
N GLY A 311 -24.53 44.53 -16.77
CA GLY A 311 -25.11 43.91 -17.97
C GLY A 311 -24.14 43.82 -19.16
N GLU A 312 -22.87 44.18 -18.98
CA GLU A 312 -21.85 43.98 -20.01
C GLU A 312 -21.37 42.53 -20.04
N SER A 313 -21.03 42.03 -21.24
CA SER A 313 -20.39 40.72 -21.34
C SER A 313 -18.94 40.81 -20.88
N ALA A 314 -18.64 40.19 -19.75
CA ALA A 314 -17.30 40.04 -19.22
C ALA A 314 -16.97 38.56 -19.00
N ASN A 315 -15.70 38.20 -19.18
CA ASN A 315 -15.17 36.90 -18.79
C ASN A 315 -13.84 37.15 -18.11
N ALA A 316 -13.64 36.53 -16.94
CA ALA A 316 -12.41 36.67 -16.19
C ALA A 316 -12.02 35.35 -15.54
N LYS A 317 -10.71 35.19 -15.34
CA LYS A 317 -10.14 34.07 -14.60
C LYS A 317 -9.14 34.60 -13.58
N LEU A 318 -9.09 33.97 -12.42
CA LEU A 318 -8.13 34.28 -11.36
C LEU A 318 -7.53 32.98 -10.83
N THR A 319 -6.21 32.93 -10.65
CA THR A 319 -5.56 31.77 -10.05
C THR A 319 -5.38 32.04 -8.56
N LEU A 320 -5.95 31.16 -7.74
CA LEU A 320 -5.85 31.22 -6.28
C LEU A 320 -4.46 30.74 -5.82
N ASP A 321 -4.08 31.07 -4.58
CA ASP A 321 -2.76 30.69 -4.04
C ASP A 321 -2.56 29.16 -3.96
N ASN A 322 -3.66 28.40 -3.85
CA ASN A 322 -3.64 26.93 -3.87
C ASN A 322 -3.60 26.33 -5.29
N GLY A 323 -3.42 27.16 -6.32
CA GLY A 323 -3.33 26.75 -7.72
C GLY A 323 -4.68 26.48 -8.42
N GLN A 324 -5.81 26.57 -7.71
CA GLN A 324 -7.13 26.44 -8.34
C GLN A 324 -7.47 27.70 -9.14
N VAL A 325 -8.30 27.54 -10.17
CA VAL A 325 -8.73 28.64 -11.03
C VAL A 325 -10.18 29.00 -10.73
N LEU A 326 -10.40 30.26 -10.38
CA LEU A 326 -11.72 30.87 -10.29
C LEU A 326 -12.11 31.46 -11.65
N ARG A 327 -13.37 31.33 -12.03
CA ARG A 327 -13.92 31.87 -13.27
C ARG A 327 -15.16 32.69 -12.99
N LEU A 328 -15.27 33.77 -13.72
CA LEU A 328 -16.48 34.57 -13.84
C LEU A 328 -17.30 34.04 -15.02
N GLY A 329 -18.59 33.86 -14.82
CA GLY A 329 -19.55 33.50 -15.85
C GLY A 329 -20.97 33.93 -15.48
N THR A 330 -21.93 33.53 -16.29
CA THR A 330 -23.37 33.80 -16.08
C THR A 330 -24.14 32.50 -15.94
N SER A 331 -25.02 32.40 -14.95
CA SER A 331 -25.87 31.22 -14.77
C SER A 331 -27.27 31.64 -14.30
N GLY A 332 -28.30 31.25 -15.08
CA GLY A 332 -29.69 31.57 -14.76
C GLY A 332 -30.01 33.07 -14.70
N GLY A 333 -29.24 33.92 -15.40
CA GLY A 333 -29.37 35.38 -15.35
C GLY A 333 -28.57 36.05 -14.23
N TYR A 334 -27.86 35.27 -13.40
CA TYR A 334 -27.00 35.80 -12.33
C TYR A 334 -25.54 35.87 -12.77
N THR A 335 -24.83 36.84 -12.19
CA THR A 335 -23.36 36.83 -12.20
C THR A 335 -22.88 35.74 -11.25
N GLU A 336 -22.13 34.79 -11.80
CA GLU A 336 -21.65 33.60 -11.10
C GLU A 336 -20.13 33.58 -11.07
N VAL A 337 -19.58 33.36 -9.89
CA VAL A 337 -18.17 33.11 -9.66
C VAL A 337 -18.00 31.66 -9.23
N HIS A 338 -17.25 30.87 -9.99
CA HIS A 338 -17.11 29.45 -9.72
C HIS A 338 -15.68 28.93 -9.91
N THR A 339 -15.29 27.89 -9.16
CA THR A 339 -14.03 27.18 -9.38
C THR A 339 -14.12 26.30 -10.62
N SER A 340 -13.18 26.45 -11.55
CA SER A 340 -13.02 25.53 -12.68
C SER A 340 -12.60 24.16 -12.18
N ARG A 341 -13.30 23.13 -12.64
CA ARG A 341 -12.89 21.73 -12.44
C ARG A 341 -11.63 21.39 -13.21
#